data_AF-A0A126T4J7-F1
#
_entry.id   AF-A0A126T4J7-F1
#
_cell.length_a   1.000
_cell.length_b   1.000
_cell.length_c   1.000
_cell.angle_alpha   90.00
_cell.angle_beta   90.00
_cell.angle_gamma   90.00
#
_symmetry.space_group_name_H-M   'P 1'
#
loop_
_entity.id
_entity.type
_entity.pdbx_description
1 polymer ?
#
loop_
_entity_poly.entity_id
_entity_poly.type
_entity_poly.pdbx_seq_one_letter_code
_entity_poly.pdbx_strand_id
1 'polypeptide(L)'
;MSINATLIGQMITFTLLVWFTMKYVWPPIIAALEERKTKISEGLAAAEKGQEEIKLAEKKAKGLLKEAKEQSAEIVSAAQKRANQLVEESKDQAKKEGERLLEAAKAQIEQEMLQAKESLRKEVSSLALRAAEQILKEEIDKAKHQDILSKAADQLG
;
A
#
# COMPACT_ATOMS: atom_id res chain seq x y z
N MET A 1 14.06 105.37 34.64
CA MET A 1 13.03 105.25 33.59
C MET A 1 11.75 104.85 34.31
N SER A 2 10.79 105.78 34.42
CA SER A 2 9.55 105.58 35.17
C SER A 2 8.69 104.48 34.52
N ILE A 3 8.03 103.67 35.36
CA ILE A 3 7.00 102.73 34.90
C ILE A 3 5.88 103.57 34.27
N ASN A 4 5.82 103.57 32.94
CA ASN A 4 4.79 104.24 32.16
C ASN A 4 3.65 103.26 31.85
N ALA A 5 2.43 103.78 31.68
CA ALA A 5 1.23 102.98 31.38
C ALA A 5 1.38 102.05 30.15
N THR A 6 2.28 102.41 29.22
CA THR A 6 2.64 101.59 28.06
C THR A 6 3.31 100.26 28.46
N LEU A 7 4.09 100.24 29.53
CA LEU A 7 4.81 99.05 30.02
C LEU A 7 3.83 98.06 30.67
N ILE A 8 2.81 98.57 31.38
CA ILE A 8 1.71 97.76 31.92
C ILE A 8 0.85 97.18 30.80
N GLY A 9 0.51 98.00 29.79
CA GLY A 9 -0.20 97.54 28.60
C GLY A 9 0.56 96.45 27.83
N GLN A 10 1.88 96.61 27.65
CA GLN A 10 2.75 95.60 27.03
C GLN A 10 2.83 94.31 27.85
N MET A 11 2.86 94.39 29.18
CA MET A 11 2.82 93.19 30.03
C MET A 11 1.50 92.43 29.85
N ILE A 12 0.36 93.12 29.86
CA ILE A 12 -0.95 92.49 29.70
C ILE A 12 -1.08 91.82 28.32
N THR A 13 -0.66 92.50 27.25
CA THR A 13 -0.70 91.91 25.90
C THR A 13 0.27 90.73 25.76
N PHE A 14 1.45 90.80 26.36
CA PHE A 14 2.40 89.68 26.40
C PHE A 14 1.84 88.49 27.17
N THR A 15 1.24 88.70 28.35
CA THR A 15 0.62 87.64 29.14
C THR A 15 -0.56 86.99 28.41
N LEU A 16 -1.41 87.79 27.75
CA LEU A 16 -2.51 87.25 26.93
C LEU A 16 -1.99 86.44 25.73
N LEU A 17 -0.92 86.88 25.09
CA LEU A 17 -0.28 86.14 24.01
C LEU A 17 0.29 84.81 24.51
N VAL A 18 1.03 84.81 25.62
CA VAL A 18 1.58 83.58 26.23
C VAL A 18 0.45 82.62 26.62
N TRP A 19 -0.64 83.13 27.18
CA TRP A 19 -1.79 82.30 27.53
C TRP A 19 -2.46 81.69 26.29
N PHE A 20 -2.62 82.48 25.22
CA PHE A 20 -3.17 82.00 23.95
C PHE A 20 -2.27 80.95 23.31
N THR A 21 -0.95 81.16 23.26
CA THR A 21 -0.02 80.20 22.67
C THR A 21 0.08 78.91 23.48
N MET A 22 0.10 79.00 24.81
CA MET A 22 0.05 77.80 25.67
C MET A 22 -1.24 77.01 25.52
N LYS A 23 -2.39 77.68 25.33
CA LYS A 23 -3.69 77.00 25.25
C LYS A 23 -4.03 76.49 23.85
N TYR A 24 -3.64 77.19 22.79
CA TYR A 24 -4.06 76.88 21.42
C TYR A 24 -2.94 76.37 20.51
N VAL A 25 -1.69 76.77 20.73
CA VAL A 25 -0.58 76.43 19.82
C VAL A 25 0.23 75.24 20.34
N TRP A 26 0.48 75.17 21.65
CA TRP A 26 1.28 74.08 22.24
C TRP A 26 0.60 72.70 22.20
N PRO A 27 -0.71 72.57 22.52
CA PRO A 27 -1.38 71.27 22.51
C PRO A 27 -1.33 70.53 21.15
N PRO A 28 -1.62 71.15 19.99
CA PRO A 28 -1.54 70.44 18.71
C PRO A 28 -0.11 70.04 18.34
N ILE A 29 0.91 70.81 18.73
CA ILE A 29 2.32 70.46 18.47
C ILE A 29 2.73 69.23 19.28
N ILE A 30 2.40 69.19 20.57
CA ILE A 30 2.70 68.05 21.43
C ILE A 30 1.92 66.82 20.95
N ALA A 31 0.63 66.98 20.62
CA ALA A 31 -0.18 65.89 20.09
C ALA A 31 0.41 65.27 18.81
N ALA A 32 0.88 66.10 17.86
CA ALA A 32 1.51 65.62 16.64
C ALA A 32 2.83 64.88 16.90
N LEU A 33 3.61 65.34 17.88
CA LEU A 33 4.85 64.67 18.31
C LEU A 33 4.57 63.32 19.00
N GLU A 34 3.56 63.28 19.88
CA GLU A 34 3.12 62.06 20.57
C GLU A 34 2.59 61.04 19.56
N GLU A 35 1.75 61.46 18.60
CA GLU A 35 1.22 60.59 17.55
C GLU A 35 2.36 59.96 16.72
N ARG A 36 3.36 60.77 16.34
CA ARG A 36 4.53 60.27 15.61
C ARG A 36 5.34 59.27 16.44
N LYS A 37 5.55 59.55 17.72
CA LYS A 37 6.26 58.66 18.64
C LYS A 37 5.52 57.34 18.80
N THR A 38 4.20 57.38 19.01
CA THR A 38 3.35 56.19 19.11
C THR A 38 3.39 55.37 17.83
N LYS A 39 3.21 55.98 16.65
CA LYS A 39 3.30 55.29 15.36
C LYS A 39 4.63 54.57 15.15
N ILE A 40 5.75 55.20 15.52
CA ILE A 40 7.08 54.58 15.40
C ILE A 40 7.21 53.42 16.39
N SER A 41 6.78 53.59 17.64
CA SER A 41 6.85 52.55 18.66
C SER A 41 5.98 51.34 18.29
N GLU A 42 4.76 51.57 17.83
CA GLU A 42 3.85 50.52 17.37
C GLU A 42 4.39 49.82 16.12
N GLY A 43 4.93 50.58 15.17
CA GLY A 43 5.54 50.03 13.96
C GLY A 43 6.76 49.14 14.27
N LEU A 44 7.61 49.57 15.21
CA LEU A 44 8.77 48.79 15.62
C LEU A 44 8.35 47.52 16.38
N ALA A 45 7.40 47.63 17.31
CA ALA A 45 6.86 46.49 18.04
C ALA A 45 6.17 45.48 17.11
N ALA A 46 5.43 45.96 16.10
CA ALA A 46 4.81 45.11 15.08
C ALA A 46 5.86 44.42 14.20
N ALA A 47 6.93 45.11 13.83
CA ALA A 47 8.02 44.54 13.05
C ALA A 47 8.78 43.44 13.84
N GLU A 48 9.06 43.68 15.12
CA GLU A 48 9.70 42.68 15.99
C GLU A 48 8.82 41.43 16.16
N LYS A 49 7.52 41.62 16.46
CA LYS A 49 6.57 40.51 16.53
C LYS A 49 6.48 39.75 15.20
N GLY A 50 6.41 40.46 14.07
CA GLY A 50 6.38 39.84 12.75
C GLY A 50 7.62 38.99 12.49
N GLN A 51 8.82 39.46 12.87
CA GLN A 51 10.03 38.66 12.74
C GLN A 51 10.03 37.42 13.65
N GLU A 52 9.53 37.54 14.88
CA GLU A 52 9.42 36.41 15.80
C GLU A 52 8.42 35.37 15.29
N GLU A 53 7.26 35.81 14.80
CA GLU A 53 6.24 34.96 14.20
C GLU A 53 6.76 34.22 12.97
N ILE A 54 7.51 34.90 12.09
CA ILE A 54 8.16 34.26 10.94
C ILE A 54 9.14 33.18 11.39
N LYS A 55 10.02 33.47 12.36
CA LYS A 55 10.96 32.47 12.90
C LYS A 55 10.23 31.28 13.51
N LEU A 56 9.15 31.52 14.24
CA LEU A 56 8.32 30.46 14.82
C LEU A 56 7.63 29.62 13.74
N ALA A 57 7.08 30.27 12.72
CA ALA A 57 6.43 29.62 11.59
C ALA A 57 7.42 28.75 10.80
N GLU A 58 8.63 29.26 10.52
CA GLU A 58 9.70 28.49 9.89
C GLU A 58 10.11 27.28 10.72
N LYS A 59 10.24 27.44 12.05
CA LYS A 59 10.58 26.34 12.95
C LYS A 59 9.48 25.27 12.94
N LYS A 60 8.21 25.67 13.00
CA LYS A 60 7.06 24.77 12.90
C LYS A 60 7.02 24.05 11.55
N ALA A 61 7.21 24.77 10.44
CA ALA A 61 7.24 24.20 9.10
C ALA A 61 8.38 23.17 8.94
N LYS A 62 9.58 23.48 9.44
CA LYS A 62 10.71 22.52 9.47
C LYS A 62 10.39 21.29 10.32
N GLY A 63 9.73 21.47 11.47
CA GLY A 63 9.24 20.39 12.33
C GLY A 63 8.26 19.47 11.60
N LEU A 64 7.22 20.05 11.00
CA LEU A 64 6.21 19.32 10.23
C LEU A 64 6.82 18.57 9.04
N LEU A 65 7.75 19.18 8.31
CA LEU A 65 8.45 18.52 7.21
C LEU A 65 9.31 17.34 7.69
N LYS A 66 9.93 17.46 8.86
CA LYS A 66 10.70 16.36 9.44
C LYS A 66 9.77 15.22 9.86
N GLU A 67 8.70 15.53 10.57
CA GLU A 67 7.69 14.55 11.00
C GLU A 67 7.05 13.84 9.80
N ALA A 68 6.66 14.58 8.76
CA ALA A 68 6.11 14.01 7.54
C ALA A 68 7.11 13.06 6.83
N LYS A 69 8.41 13.38 6.84
CA LYS A 69 9.46 12.50 6.29
C LYS A 69 9.63 11.23 7.12
N GLU A 70 9.60 11.34 8.44
CA GLU A 70 9.68 10.20 9.36
C GLU A 70 8.48 9.27 9.17
N GLN A 71 7.26 9.82 9.17
CA GLN A 71 6.03 9.05 8.89
C GLN A 71 6.06 8.40 7.50
N SER A 72 6.53 9.10 6.47
CA SER A 72 6.66 8.53 5.13
C SER A 72 7.64 7.36 5.10
N ALA A 73 8.78 7.49 5.77
CA ALA A 73 9.76 6.41 5.88
C ALA A 73 9.20 5.20 6.63
N GLU A 74 8.43 5.44 7.70
CA GLU A 74 7.75 4.39 8.46
C GLU A 74 6.71 3.65 7.60
N ILE A 75 5.88 4.38 6.86
CA ILE A 75 4.88 3.81 5.94
C ILE A 75 5.57 2.94 4.88
N VAL A 76 6.65 3.42 4.27
CA VAL A 76 7.40 2.66 3.25
C VAL A 76 8.02 1.41 3.87
N SER A 77 8.60 1.51 5.06
CA SER A 77 9.17 0.36 5.78
C SER A 77 8.10 -0.69 6.12
N ALA A 78 6.95 -0.25 6.64
CA ALA A 78 5.82 -1.13 6.94
C ALA A 78 5.27 -1.79 5.68
N ALA A 79 5.15 -1.05 4.57
CA ALA A 79 4.71 -1.57 3.28
C ALA A 79 5.69 -2.63 2.75
N GLN A 80 7.00 -2.40 2.81
CA GLN A 80 8.00 -3.37 2.39
C GLN A 80 7.96 -4.64 3.24
N LYS A 81 7.82 -4.49 4.57
CA LYS A 81 7.69 -5.63 5.48
C LYS A 81 6.45 -6.46 5.16
N ARG A 82 5.30 -5.81 4.93
CA ARG A 82 4.05 -6.48 4.56
C ARG A 82 4.13 -7.15 3.19
N ALA A 83 4.78 -6.52 2.22
CA ALA A 83 5.01 -7.11 0.91
C ALA A 83 5.88 -8.38 1.01
N ASN A 84 6.95 -8.34 1.80
CA ASN A 84 7.80 -9.52 2.03
C ASN A 84 7.03 -10.64 2.72
N GLN A 85 6.21 -10.32 3.74
CA GLN A 85 5.35 -11.30 4.41
C GLN A 85 4.36 -11.94 3.42
N LEU A 86 3.70 -11.13 2.59
CA LEU A 86 2.77 -11.63 1.57
C LEU A 86 3.46 -12.55 0.56
N VAL A 87 4.69 -12.21 0.14
CA VAL A 87 5.48 -13.04 -0.76
C VAL A 87 5.83 -14.39 -0.11
N GLU A 88 6.25 -14.40 1.15
CA GLU A 88 6.54 -15.64 1.86
C GLU A 88 5.28 -16.48 2.08
N GLU A 89 4.16 -15.88 2.51
CA GLU A 89 2.87 -16.56 2.62
C GLU A 89 2.42 -17.16 1.28
N SER A 90 2.57 -16.41 0.19
CA SER A 90 2.22 -16.87 -1.16
C SER A 90 3.10 -18.03 -1.61
N LYS A 91 4.41 -18.01 -1.31
CA LYS A 91 5.33 -19.12 -1.60
C LYS A 91 4.96 -20.36 -0.81
N ASP A 92 4.65 -20.22 0.47
CA ASP A 92 4.25 -21.35 1.32
C ASP A 92 2.93 -21.95 0.86
N GLN A 93 1.96 -21.11 0.48
CA GLN A 93 0.70 -21.58 -0.08
C GLN A 93 0.89 -22.27 -1.44
N ALA A 94 1.74 -21.74 -2.30
CA ALA A 94 2.09 -22.36 -3.58
C ALA A 94 2.78 -23.73 -3.39
N LYS A 95 3.68 -23.86 -2.41
CA LYS A 95 4.30 -25.15 -2.07
C LYS A 95 3.26 -26.16 -1.60
N LYS A 96 2.39 -25.77 -0.67
CA LYS A 96 1.31 -26.65 -0.17
C LYS A 96 0.38 -27.10 -1.29
N GLU A 97 -0.02 -26.20 -2.17
CA GLU A 97 -0.88 -26.56 -3.30
C GLU A 97 -0.14 -27.46 -4.31
N GLY A 98 1.15 -27.21 -4.53
CA GLY A 98 2.01 -28.07 -5.35
C GLY A 98 2.14 -29.49 -4.79
N GLU A 99 2.34 -29.63 -3.48
CA GLU A 99 2.36 -30.93 -2.79
C GLU A 99 1.01 -31.63 -2.91
N ARG A 100 -0.10 -30.92 -2.70
CA ARG A 100 -1.46 -31.45 -2.86
C ARG A 100 -1.72 -31.96 -4.27
N LEU A 101 -1.29 -31.19 -5.28
CA LEU A 101 -1.44 -31.57 -6.69
C LEU A 101 -0.57 -32.78 -7.04
N LEU A 102 0.64 -32.87 -6.48
CA LEU A 102 1.52 -34.02 -6.67
C LEU A 102 0.92 -35.29 -6.05
N GLU A 103 0.36 -35.20 -4.84
CA GLU A 103 -0.33 -36.33 -4.20
C GLU A 103 -1.55 -36.77 -5.00
N ALA A 104 -2.37 -35.83 -5.47
CA ALA A 104 -3.51 -36.12 -6.33
C ALA A 104 -3.08 -36.81 -7.63
N ALA A 105 -2.03 -36.32 -8.28
CA ALA A 105 -1.48 -36.92 -9.50
C ALA A 105 -0.95 -38.33 -9.26
N LYS A 106 -0.26 -38.59 -8.14
CA LYS A 106 0.20 -39.93 -7.77
C LYS A 106 -0.97 -40.88 -7.56
N ALA A 107 -2.01 -40.46 -6.85
CA ALA A 107 -3.22 -41.26 -6.64
C ALA A 107 -3.92 -41.58 -7.96
N GLN A 108 -3.98 -40.61 -8.89
CA GLN A 108 -4.57 -40.82 -10.21
C GLN A 108 -3.75 -41.79 -11.07
N ILE A 109 -2.42 -41.67 -11.06
CA ILE A 109 -1.52 -42.63 -11.74
C ILE A 109 -1.70 -44.04 -11.18
N GLU A 110 -1.82 -44.19 -9.86
CA GLU A 110 -2.03 -45.49 -9.25
C GLU A 110 -3.37 -46.12 -9.68
N GLN A 111 -4.43 -45.31 -9.75
CA GLN A 111 -5.73 -45.74 -10.25
C GLN A 111 -5.67 -46.14 -11.73
N GLU A 112 -5.00 -45.36 -12.58
CA GLU A 112 -4.80 -45.67 -14.00
C GLU A 112 -3.97 -46.95 -14.19
N MET A 113 -2.93 -47.17 -13.38
CA MET A 113 -2.16 -48.40 -13.41
C MET A 113 -3.00 -49.62 -13.04
N LEU A 114 -3.90 -49.51 -12.06
CA LEU A 114 -4.82 -50.58 -11.71
C LEU A 114 -5.79 -50.89 -12.87
N GLN A 115 -6.34 -49.86 -13.51
CA GLN A 115 -7.20 -50.02 -14.69
C GLN A 115 -6.44 -50.67 -15.86
N ALA A 116 -5.21 -50.23 -16.13
CA ALA A 116 -4.36 -50.79 -17.18
C ALA A 116 -4.03 -52.27 -16.91
N LYS A 117 -3.71 -52.64 -15.66
CA LYS A 117 -3.49 -54.05 -15.28
C LYS A 117 -4.74 -54.91 -15.49
N GLU A 118 -5.91 -54.39 -15.16
CA GLU A 118 -7.17 -55.10 -15.35
C GLU A 118 -7.49 -55.28 -16.85
N SER A 119 -7.25 -54.25 -17.66
CA SER A 119 -7.39 -54.34 -19.12
C SER A 119 -6.43 -55.37 -19.71
N LEU A 120 -5.16 -55.35 -19.28
CA LEU A 120 -4.15 -56.31 -19.72
C LEU A 120 -4.52 -57.75 -19.35
N ARG A 121 -5.07 -57.98 -18.14
CA ARG A 121 -5.58 -59.30 -17.73
C ARG A 121 -6.67 -59.82 -18.66
N LYS A 122 -7.59 -58.95 -19.08
CA LYS A 122 -8.66 -59.32 -20.03
C LYS A 122 -8.09 -59.67 -21.40
N GLU A 123 -7.15 -58.87 -21.90
CA GLU A 123 -6.48 -59.14 -23.18
C GLU A 123 -5.68 -60.44 -23.16
N VAL A 124 -4.91 -60.70 -22.10
CA VAL A 124 -4.16 -61.95 -21.93
C VAL A 124 -5.09 -63.15 -21.84
N SER A 125 -6.22 -63.04 -21.13
CA SER A 125 -7.21 -64.12 -21.04
C SER A 125 -7.84 -64.42 -22.42
N SER A 126 -8.16 -63.39 -23.19
CA SER A 126 -8.63 -63.52 -24.57
C SER A 126 -7.57 -64.17 -25.47
N LEU A 127 -6.30 -63.77 -25.33
CA LEU A 127 -5.20 -64.34 -26.12
C LEU A 127 -4.96 -65.80 -25.77
N ALA A 128 -5.00 -66.16 -24.49
CA ALA A 128 -4.86 -67.53 -24.01
C ALA A 128 -6.00 -68.42 -24.51
N LEU A 129 -7.25 -67.91 -24.55
CA LEU A 129 -8.38 -68.65 -25.11
C LEU A 129 -8.18 -68.93 -26.61
N ARG A 130 -7.75 -67.92 -27.39
CA ARG A 130 -7.43 -68.10 -28.81
C ARG A 130 -6.29 -69.09 -29.04
N ALA A 131 -5.26 -69.05 -28.21
CA ALA A 131 -4.15 -70.01 -28.27
C ALA A 131 -4.63 -71.44 -27.94
N ALA A 132 -5.48 -71.61 -26.93
CA ALA A 132 -6.08 -72.89 -26.59
C ALA A 132 -7.00 -73.42 -27.71
N GLU A 133 -7.80 -72.55 -28.34
CA GLU A 133 -8.60 -72.90 -29.52
C GLU A 133 -7.73 -73.37 -30.68
N GLN A 134 -6.60 -72.70 -30.93
CA GLN A 134 -5.68 -73.06 -32.01
C GLN A 134 -4.95 -74.38 -31.75
N ILE A 135 -4.48 -74.62 -30.51
CA ILE A 135 -3.89 -75.91 -30.11
C ILE A 135 -4.93 -77.03 -30.24
N LEU A 136 -6.15 -76.84 -29.71
CA LEU A 136 -7.23 -77.83 -29.80
C LEU A 136 -7.57 -78.15 -31.26
N LYS A 137 -7.54 -77.15 -32.15
CA LYS A 137 -7.77 -77.33 -33.58
C LYS A 137 -6.67 -78.16 -34.23
N GLU A 138 -5.40 -77.96 -33.90
CA GLU A 138 -4.29 -78.79 -34.39
C GLU A 138 -4.31 -80.23 -33.82
N GLU A 139 -4.69 -80.40 -32.56
CA GLU A 139 -4.71 -81.71 -31.89
C GLU A 139 -5.88 -82.59 -32.37
N ILE A 140 -7.04 -81.97 -32.64
CA ILE A 140 -8.20 -82.65 -33.23
C ILE A 140 -7.91 -83.10 -34.68
N ASP A 141 -7.15 -82.31 -35.45
CA ASP A 141 -6.81 -82.61 -36.85
C ASP A 141 -5.89 -83.83 -36.96
N LYS A 142 -4.85 -83.93 -36.11
CA LYS A 142 -3.90 -85.05 -36.15
C LYS A 142 -4.43 -86.37 -35.58
N ALA A 143 -5.35 -86.35 -34.62
CA ALA A 143 -5.75 -87.57 -33.90
C ALA A 143 -7.21 -88.01 -34.10
N LYS A 144 -8.14 -87.14 -34.53
CA LYS A 144 -9.58 -87.43 -34.45
C LYS A 144 -10.37 -87.33 -35.75
N HIS A 145 -9.78 -86.87 -36.86
CA HIS A 145 -10.53 -86.75 -38.11
C HIS A 145 -10.90 -88.10 -38.77
N GLN A 146 -10.16 -89.18 -38.53
CA GLN A 146 -10.56 -90.50 -39.03
C GLN A 146 -11.48 -91.29 -38.08
N ASP A 147 -11.30 -91.17 -36.75
CA ASP A 147 -12.06 -91.97 -35.78
C ASP A 147 -13.50 -91.45 -35.54
N ILE A 148 -13.76 -90.16 -35.80
CA ILE A 148 -15.12 -89.59 -35.72
C ILE A 148 -15.91 -89.87 -37.01
N LEU A 149 -15.25 -89.85 -38.17
CA LEU A 149 -15.89 -90.18 -39.44
C LEU A 149 -16.19 -91.69 -39.55
N SER A 150 -15.32 -92.56 -39.02
CA SER A 150 -15.60 -94.01 -38.98
C SER A 150 -16.77 -94.34 -38.06
N LYS A 151 -16.82 -93.78 -36.84
CA LYS A 151 -17.91 -94.02 -35.89
C LYS A 151 -19.26 -93.41 -36.31
N ALA A 152 -19.26 -92.34 -37.10
CA ALA A 152 -20.48 -91.78 -37.67
C ALA A 152 -20.99 -92.59 -38.89
N ALA A 153 -20.09 -93.19 -39.67
CA ALA A 153 -20.46 -94.08 -40.77
C ALA A 153 -21.02 -95.43 -40.26
N ASP A 154 -20.47 -95.96 -39.17
CA ASP A 154 -20.94 -97.22 -38.55
C ASP A 154 -22.30 -97.11 -37.84
N GLN A 155 -22.85 -95.91 -37.64
CA GLN A 155 -24.21 -95.71 -37.11
C GLN A 155 -25.28 -95.46 -38.19
N LEU A 156 -24.86 -95.29 -39.45
CA LEU A 156 -25.76 -95.06 -40.59
C LEU A 156 -25.65 -96.16 -41.68
N GLY A 157 -24.89 -97.23 -41.41
CA GLY A 157 -24.76 -98.43 -42.26
C GLY A 157 -25.13 -99.69 -41.51
#